data_AF-A0A183TH76-F1
#
_entry.id   AF-A0A183TH76-F1
#
_cell.length_a   1.000
_cell.length_b   1.000
_cell.length_c   1.000
_cell.angle_alpha   90.00
_cell.angle_beta   90.00
_cell.angle_gamma   90.00
#
_symmetry.space_group_name_H-M   'P 1'
#
loop_
_entity.id
_entity.type
_entity.pdbx_description
1 polymer ?
#
loop_
_entity_poly.entity_id
_entity_poly.type
_entity_poly.pdbx_seq_one_letter_code
_entity_poly.pdbx_strand_id
1 'polypeptide(L)'
;MQKFGCPERFTHMVRQLHDGMTARVTNNETISELFAVTKGVKQGCVLAPTLFSFLFSAILIDAYPVKQPGIRIAYITDGHLLNSRRMQASTHVSTTTVHDLLFADDCTLNTVTEEDMQRSMDLFAAGCADFGLTISTAKTVVMHQLPPSVEYNAHRINVNAAQLKNVETFAYLGSTLSRNTRVNDDVSQRISEDSQAFGWLPASVWNRHGIHLKTSLKMYKAVVLTTLLYGAEI
;
A
#
# COMPACT_ATOMS: atom_id res chain seq x y z
N MET A 1 22.48 -2.35 -0.42
CA MET A 1 22.70 -3.71 0.13
C MET A 1 23.96 -3.80 0.99
N GLN A 2 25.17 -3.53 0.46
CA GLN A 2 26.41 -3.60 1.26
C GLN A 2 26.40 -2.63 2.47
N LYS A 3 25.90 -1.39 2.29
CA LYS A 3 25.69 -0.40 3.38
C LYS A 3 24.82 -0.95 4.55
N PHE A 4 23.96 -1.93 4.27
CA PHE A 4 23.04 -2.54 5.23
C PHE A 4 23.52 -3.90 5.75
N GLY A 5 24.79 -4.24 5.54
CA GLY A 5 25.41 -5.45 6.10
C GLY A 5 25.13 -6.75 5.32
N CYS A 6 24.58 -6.68 4.11
CA CYS A 6 24.44 -7.88 3.28
C CYS A 6 25.83 -8.46 2.94
N PRO A 7 26.06 -9.78 3.11
CA PRO A 7 27.35 -10.39 2.78
C PRO A 7 27.75 -10.14 1.33
N GLU A 8 29.04 -9.88 1.10
CA GLU A 8 29.55 -9.57 -0.24
C GLU A 8 29.17 -10.65 -1.26
N ARG A 9 29.29 -11.93 -0.88
CA ARG A 9 28.88 -13.07 -1.72
C ARG A 9 27.44 -12.96 -2.20
N PHE A 10 26.51 -12.53 -1.34
CA PHE A 10 25.11 -12.35 -1.72
C PHE A 10 24.95 -11.19 -2.70
N THR A 11 25.60 -10.05 -2.42
CA THR A 11 25.56 -8.89 -3.31
C THR A 11 26.17 -9.20 -4.69
N HIS A 12 27.21 -10.03 -4.74
CA HIS A 12 27.81 -10.50 -5.97
C HIS A 12 26.86 -11.38 -6.78
N MET A 13 26.17 -12.34 -6.14
CA MET A 13 25.16 -13.17 -6.81
C MET A 13 24.02 -12.33 -7.40
N VAL A 14 23.51 -11.33 -6.66
CA VAL A 14 22.46 -10.43 -7.16
C VAL A 14 22.96 -9.61 -8.35
N ARG A 15 24.20 -9.12 -8.29
CA ARG A 15 24.81 -8.38 -9.40
C ARG A 15 24.96 -9.22 -10.66
N GLN A 16 25.34 -10.50 -10.55
CA GLN A 16 25.40 -11.40 -11.70
C GLN A 16 24.07 -11.55 -12.45
N LEU A 17 22.93 -11.32 -11.78
CA LEU A 17 21.61 -11.36 -12.41
C LEU A 17 21.22 -10.06 -13.12
N HIS A 18 21.88 -8.93 -12.82
CA HIS A 18 21.47 -7.60 -13.27
C HIS A 18 22.55 -6.89 -14.11
N ASP A 19 23.83 -7.06 -13.78
CA ASP A 19 24.95 -6.41 -14.46
C ASP A 19 25.03 -6.94 -15.90
N GLY A 20 24.93 -6.02 -16.89
CA GLY A 20 24.97 -6.38 -18.31
C GLY A 20 23.70 -7.09 -18.82
N MET A 21 22.60 -7.05 -18.06
CA MET A 21 21.35 -7.69 -18.46
C MET A 21 20.80 -7.09 -19.77
N THR A 22 20.37 -7.96 -20.68
CA THR A 22 19.66 -7.59 -21.90
C THR A 22 18.32 -8.32 -21.98
N ALA A 23 17.31 -7.69 -22.56
CA ALA A 23 15.97 -8.24 -22.67
C ALA A 23 15.40 -8.10 -24.10
N ARG A 24 14.37 -8.91 -24.37
CA ARG A 24 13.48 -8.82 -25.53
C ARG A 24 12.04 -8.99 -25.04
N VAL A 25 11.10 -8.38 -25.75
CA VAL A 25 9.67 -8.52 -25.48
C VAL A 25 9.03 -9.27 -26.64
N THR A 26 8.24 -10.29 -26.32
CA THR A 26 7.42 -11.01 -27.31
C THR A 26 5.97 -10.56 -27.16
N ASN A 27 5.36 -10.12 -28.26
CA ASN A 27 3.94 -9.77 -28.33
C ASN A 27 3.33 -10.38 -29.58
N ASN A 28 2.31 -11.24 -29.42
CA ASN A 28 1.61 -11.93 -30.51
C ASN A 28 2.57 -12.45 -31.60
N GLU A 29 3.53 -13.30 -31.18
CA GLU A 29 4.56 -13.93 -32.03
C GLU A 29 5.63 -12.98 -32.61
N THR A 30 5.50 -11.66 -32.42
CA THR A 30 6.53 -10.68 -32.80
C THR A 30 7.52 -10.50 -31.65
N ILE A 31 8.82 -10.62 -31.94
CA ILE A 31 9.90 -10.44 -30.96
C ILE A 31 10.59 -9.10 -31.20
N SER A 32 10.76 -8.30 -30.15
CA SER A 32 11.48 -7.04 -30.22
C SER A 32 12.98 -7.24 -30.47
N GLU A 33 13.66 -6.17 -30.90
CA GLU A 33 15.12 -6.13 -30.86
C GLU A 33 15.64 -6.29 -29.42
N LEU A 34 16.90 -6.71 -29.31
CA LEU A 34 17.59 -6.84 -28.02
C LEU A 34 17.91 -5.45 -27.47
N PHE A 35 17.52 -5.17 -26.23
CA PHE A 35 17.88 -3.93 -25.55
C PHE A 35 18.52 -4.20 -24.20
N ALA A 36 19.43 -3.32 -23.78
CA ALA A 36 20.06 -3.39 -22.48
C ALA A 36 19.07 -2.93 -21.40
N VAL A 37 19.00 -3.67 -20.29
CA VAL A 37 18.22 -3.27 -19.12
C VAL A 37 19.14 -2.54 -18.17
N THR A 38 19.00 -1.21 -18.14
CA THR A 38 19.86 -0.32 -17.34
C THR A 38 19.26 0.06 -15.99
N LYS A 39 17.95 -0.07 -15.83
CA LYS A 39 17.21 0.28 -14.61
C LYS A 39 16.08 -0.71 -14.36
N GLY A 40 15.75 -0.86 -13.08
CA GLY A 40 14.61 -1.67 -12.63
C GLY A 40 14.91 -3.16 -12.49
N VAL A 41 13.88 -3.89 -12.08
CA VAL A 41 13.89 -5.34 -11.88
C VAL A 41 12.80 -5.96 -12.75
N LYS A 42 13.00 -7.23 -13.15
CA LYS A 42 12.02 -7.93 -13.99
C LYS A 42 10.74 -8.24 -13.21
N GLN A 43 9.59 -7.80 -13.71
CA GLN A 43 8.29 -8.19 -13.16
C GLN A 43 8.09 -9.71 -13.27
N GLY A 44 7.64 -10.34 -12.17
CA GLY A 44 7.54 -11.79 -12.05
C GLY A 44 8.84 -12.50 -11.63
N CYS A 45 9.95 -11.77 -11.43
CA CYS A 45 11.14 -12.32 -10.78
C CYS A 45 10.88 -12.54 -9.28
N VAL A 46 11.27 -13.70 -8.76
CA VAL A 46 11.11 -14.05 -7.33
C VAL A 46 11.84 -13.10 -6.40
N LEU A 47 13.00 -12.57 -6.82
CA LEU A 47 13.81 -11.64 -6.02
C LEU A 47 13.37 -10.18 -6.13
N ALA A 48 12.63 -9.82 -7.18
CA ALA A 48 12.27 -8.43 -7.46
C ALA A 48 11.49 -7.76 -6.32
N PRO A 49 10.46 -8.40 -5.70
CA PRO A 49 9.73 -7.80 -4.59
C PRO A 49 10.65 -7.49 -3.40
N THR A 50 11.51 -8.43 -3.02
CA THR A 50 12.44 -8.23 -1.90
C THR A 50 13.47 -7.14 -2.18
N LEU A 51 14.02 -7.09 -3.39
CA LEU A 51 14.95 -6.02 -3.80
C LEU A 51 14.27 -4.65 -3.78
N PHE A 52 13.00 -4.59 -4.20
CA PHE A 52 12.22 -3.37 -4.15
C PHE A 52 11.96 -2.93 -2.71
N SER A 53 11.57 -3.84 -1.82
CA SER A 53 11.42 -3.54 -0.39
C SER A 53 12.72 -3.01 0.22
N PHE A 54 13.87 -3.61 -0.10
CA PHE A 54 15.18 -3.10 0.35
C PHE A 54 15.49 -1.70 -0.16
N LEU A 55 15.17 -1.42 -1.43
CA LEU A 55 15.32 -0.08 -2.00
C LEU A 55 14.45 0.93 -1.26
N PHE A 56 13.19 0.59 -1.01
CA PHE A 56 12.24 1.47 -0.34
C PHE A 56 12.64 1.74 1.11
N SER A 57 13.06 0.72 1.86
CA SER A 57 13.60 0.92 3.21
C SER A 57 14.86 1.79 3.21
N ALA A 58 15.72 1.66 2.19
CA ALA A 58 16.90 2.52 2.07
C ALA A 58 16.52 3.99 1.82
N ILE A 59 15.52 4.24 0.98
CA ILE A 59 14.97 5.59 0.74
C ILE A 59 14.47 6.19 2.04
N LEU A 60 13.67 5.46 2.82
CA LEU A 60 13.13 5.97 4.08
C LEU A 60 14.23 6.26 5.11
N ILE A 61 15.22 5.38 5.23
CA ILE A 61 16.34 5.60 6.16
C ILE A 61 17.17 6.83 5.75
N ASP A 62 17.35 7.06 4.45
CA ASP A 62 18.18 8.15 3.93
C ASP A 62 17.42 9.49 3.93
N ALA A 63 16.15 9.50 3.53
CA ALA A 63 15.27 10.67 3.52
C ALA A 63 14.95 11.18 4.94
N TYR A 64 14.96 10.29 5.94
CA TYR A 64 14.57 10.61 7.31
C TYR A 64 15.66 10.25 8.33
N PRO A 65 16.78 11.00 8.36
CA PRO A 65 17.89 10.72 9.28
C PRO A 65 17.61 11.07 10.75
N VAL A 66 16.50 11.77 11.04
CA VAL A 66 16.08 12.23 12.38
C VAL A 66 14.65 11.74 12.64
N LYS A 67 14.17 11.87 13.89
CA LYS A 67 12.79 11.55 14.30
C LYS A 67 11.76 12.09 13.29
N GLN A 68 11.11 11.17 12.59
CA GLN A 68 10.02 11.46 11.67
C GLN A 68 8.78 11.99 12.41
N PRO A 69 8.04 12.93 11.80
CA PRO A 69 6.67 13.19 12.19
C PRO A 69 5.82 11.93 11.97
N GLY A 70 4.78 11.74 12.78
CA GLY A 70 3.93 10.56 12.68
C GLY A 70 2.74 10.63 13.62
N ILE A 71 1.81 9.68 13.46
CA ILE A 71 0.64 9.57 14.32
C ILE A 71 0.99 8.66 15.50
N ARG A 72 0.86 9.18 16.72
CA ARG A 72 1.08 8.39 17.93
C ARG A 72 -0.15 7.53 18.22
N ILE A 73 0.05 6.24 18.32
CA ILE A 73 -0.98 5.26 18.65
C ILE A 73 -0.66 4.65 20.00
N ALA A 74 -1.60 4.75 20.94
CA ALA A 74 -1.57 4.00 22.19
C ALA A 74 -2.21 2.62 21.97
N TYR A 75 -1.54 1.56 22.39
CA TYR A 75 -2.03 0.19 22.22
C TYR A 75 -1.71 -0.67 23.43
N ILE A 76 -2.48 -1.75 23.58
CA ILE A 76 -2.30 -2.79 24.59
C ILE A 76 -2.29 -4.15 23.87
N THR A 77 -1.38 -5.03 24.27
CA THR A 77 -1.25 -6.39 23.70
C THR A 77 -1.87 -7.48 24.58
N ASP A 78 -2.33 -7.13 25.78
CA ASP A 78 -3.00 -8.06 26.68
C ASP A 78 -4.48 -8.27 26.28
N GLY A 79 -4.99 -9.49 26.46
CA GLY A 79 -6.23 -9.94 25.84
C GLY A 79 -7.49 -9.15 26.25
N HIS A 80 -8.47 -9.17 25.33
CA HIS A 80 -9.77 -8.47 25.30
C HIS A 80 -9.76 -7.08 24.65
N LEU A 81 -9.92 -7.09 23.31
CA LEU A 81 -9.92 -5.93 22.39
C LEU A 81 -10.98 -4.85 22.70
N LEU A 82 -12.02 -5.15 23.49
CA LEU A 82 -13.23 -4.30 23.60
C LEU A 82 -13.39 -3.60 24.96
N ASN A 83 -12.39 -3.60 25.84
CA ASN A 83 -12.47 -2.90 27.12
C ASN A 83 -11.69 -1.57 27.10
N SER A 84 -12.34 -0.51 26.62
CA SER A 84 -11.75 0.83 26.49
C SER A 84 -11.28 1.45 27.81
N ARG A 85 -11.82 1.02 28.97
CA ARG A 85 -11.37 1.49 30.29
C ARG A 85 -9.91 1.12 30.57
N ARG A 86 -9.38 0.08 29.93
CA ARG A 86 -7.98 -0.33 30.09
C ARG A 86 -7.00 0.61 29.41
N MET A 87 -7.43 1.29 28.33
CA MET A 87 -6.63 2.35 27.71
C MET A 87 -6.44 3.57 28.64
N GLN A 88 -7.25 3.70 29.69
CA GLN A 88 -7.13 4.75 30.70
C GLN A 88 -6.19 4.35 31.85
N ALA A 89 -5.82 3.08 31.97
CA ALA A 89 -4.82 2.65 32.95
C ALA A 89 -3.43 3.07 32.46
N SER A 90 -2.64 3.71 33.33
CA SER A 90 -1.26 4.08 32.99
C SER A 90 -0.32 2.88 32.91
N THR A 91 -0.71 1.74 33.49
CA THR A 91 0.02 0.49 33.45
C THR A 91 -0.36 -0.31 32.19
N HIS A 92 0.63 -0.93 31.53
CA HIS A 92 0.48 -1.79 30.35
C HIS A 92 0.08 -1.11 29.02
N VAL A 93 -0.13 0.20 28.97
CA VAL A 93 -0.30 0.94 27.70
C VAL A 93 1.07 1.23 27.08
N SER A 94 1.28 0.72 25.88
CA SER A 94 2.43 1.07 25.04
C SER A 94 2.05 2.17 24.07
N THR A 95 3.02 2.96 23.61
CA THR A 95 2.82 3.93 22.54
C THR A 95 3.80 3.66 21.42
N THR A 96 3.31 3.60 20.20
CA THR A 96 4.13 3.60 18.99
C THR A 96 3.80 4.82 18.15
N THR A 97 4.68 5.18 17.21
CA THR A 97 4.42 6.22 16.22
C THR A 97 4.36 5.56 14.86
N VAL A 98 3.25 5.76 14.15
CA VAL A 98 3.07 5.30 12.77
C VAL A 98 3.39 6.46 11.85
N HIS A 99 4.46 6.30 11.08
CA HIS A 99 4.96 7.31 10.14
C HIS A 99 4.42 7.05 8.73
N ASP A 100 4.39 5.77 8.34
CA ASP A 100 4.03 5.35 7.01
C ASP A 100 3.30 4.00 7.02
N LEU A 101 2.59 3.73 5.92
CA LEU A 101 2.05 2.43 5.56
C LEU A 101 2.59 2.09 4.18
N LEU A 102 3.31 0.97 4.08
CA LEU A 102 4.03 0.56 2.88
C LEU A 102 3.52 -0.77 2.38
N PHE A 103 3.21 -0.83 1.09
CA PHE A 103 2.89 -2.08 0.41
C PHE A 103 3.29 -2.01 -1.05
N ALA A 104 4.29 -2.82 -1.44
CA ALA A 104 4.91 -2.70 -2.77
C ALA A 104 5.25 -1.23 -3.08
N ASP A 105 4.79 -0.68 -4.21
CA ASP A 105 4.98 0.71 -4.61
C ASP A 105 3.98 1.69 -3.95
N ASP A 106 2.91 1.20 -3.32
CA ASP A 106 1.98 2.04 -2.57
C ASP A 106 2.60 2.46 -1.24
N CYS A 107 2.60 3.77 -0.98
CA CYS A 107 3.11 4.37 0.24
C CYS A 107 2.15 5.46 0.72
N THR A 108 1.75 5.36 1.99
CA THR A 108 0.97 6.39 2.67
C THR A 108 1.81 7.01 3.77
N LEU A 109 2.06 8.31 3.71
CA LEU A 109 2.69 9.07 4.79
C LEU A 109 1.61 9.58 5.75
N ASN A 110 1.88 9.55 7.05
CA ASN A 110 0.92 9.92 8.08
C ASN A 110 1.53 10.94 9.03
N THR A 111 0.87 12.08 9.22
CA THR A 111 1.31 13.12 10.17
C THR A 111 0.09 13.75 10.86
N VAL A 112 0.34 14.51 11.93
CA VAL A 112 -0.72 15.21 12.67
C VAL A 112 -0.97 16.62 12.11
N THR A 113 0.06 17.25 11.52
CA THR A 113 0.00 18.63 11.04
C THR A 113 0.26 18.70 9.53
N GLU A 114 -0.27 19.73 8.89
CA GLU A 114 -0.05 20.00 7.46
C GLU A 114 1.41 20.33 7.18
N GLU A 115 2.05 21.08 8.07
CA GLU A 115 3.46 21.47 7.95
C GLU A 115 4.37 20.24 7.99
N ASP A 116 4.10 19.31 8.91
CA ASP A 116 4.82 18.04 8.97
C ASP A 116 4.55 17.17 7.74
N MET A 117 3.32 17.21 7.20
CA MET A 117 2.98 16.46 5.98
C MET A 117 3.77 16.99 4.79
N GLN A 118 3.78 18.31 4.58
CA GLN A 118 4.52 18.94 3.48
C GLN A 118 6.02 18.63 3.61
N ARG A 119 6.58 18.80 4.80
CA ARG A 119 7.99 18.46 5.06
C ARG A 119 8.28 16.98 4.79
N SER A 120 7.40 16.09 5.23
CA SER A 120 7.57 14.65 5.01
C SER A 120 7.52 14.32 3.52
N MET A 121 6.61 14.94 2.78
CA MET A 121 6.47 14.78 1.35
C MET A 121 7.69 15.30 0.57
N ASP A 122 8.25 16.44 0.96
CA ASP A 122 9.45 17.01 0.33
C ASP A 122 10.68 16.11 0.54
N LEU A 123 10.88 15.61 1.76
CA LEU A 123 11.96 14.66 2.08
C LEU A 123 11.79 13.35 1.32
N PHE A 124 10.57 12.81 1.26
CA PHE A 124 10.26 11.60 0.53
C PHE A 124 10.51 11.77 -0.98
N ALA A 125 10.08 12.90 -1.56
CA ALA A 125 10.30 13.19 -2.98
C ALA A 125 11.79 13.31 -3.32
N ALA A 126 12.58 13.98 -2.48
CA ALA A 126 14.03 14.06 -2.62
C ALA A 126 14.67 12.67 -2.55
N GLY A 127 14.34 11.88 -1.52
CA GLY A 127 14.85 10.52 -1.37
C GLY A 127 14.46 9.60 -2.54
N CYS A 128 13.23 9.68 -3.03
CA CYS A 128 12.85 8.95 -4.24
C CYS A 128 13.72 9.35 -5.44
N ALA A 129 13.94 10.65 -5.65
CA ALA A 129 14.75 11.13 -6.77
C ALA A 129 16.21 10.67 -6.68
N ASP A 130 16.82 10.72 -5.49
CA ASP A 130 18.20 10.27 -5.25
C ASP A 130 18.40 8.78 -5.54
N PHE A 131 17.37 7.98 -5.30
CA PHE A 131 17.34 6.55 -5.62
C PHE A 131 16.78 6.23 -7.02
N GLY A 132 16.49 7.25 -7.83
CA GLY A 132 16.03 7.10 -9.21
C GLY A 132 14.57 6.65 -9.37
N LEU A 133 13.75 6.80 -8.33
CA LEU A 133 12.30 6.61 -8.38
C LEU A 133 11.60 7.92 -8.73
N THR A 134 10.42 7.81 -9.34
CA THR A 134 9.58 8.95 -9.71
C THR A 134 8.20 8.78 -9.09
N ILE A 135 7.77 9.79 -8.35
CA ILE A 135 6.44 9.80 -7.73
C ILE A 135 5.41 10.14 -8.80
N SER A 136 4.38 9.31 -8.91
CA SER A 136 3.25 9.53 -9.82
C SER A 136 2.28 10.56 -9.22
N THR A 137 2.56 11.85 -9.42
CA THR A 137 1.73 12.96 -8.92
C THR A 137 0.24 12.86 -9.30
N ALA A 138 -0.07 12.25 -10.46
CA ALA A 138 -1.45 12.03 -10.90
C ALA A 138 -2.23 10.99 -10.07
N LYS A 139 -1.52 10.05 -9.43
CA LYS A 139 -2.10 9.00 -8.57
C LYS A 139 -2.02 9.36 -7.09
N THR A 140 -1.08 10.22 -6.71
CA THR A 140 -0.90 10.65 -5.33
C THR A 140 -1.99 11.64 -4.94
N VAL A 141 -2.65 11.37 -3.82
CA VAL A 141 -3.74 12.17 -3.28
C VAL A 141 -3.45 12.51 -1.82
N VAL A 142 -4.10 13.55 -1.31
CA VAL A 142 -4.06 13.90 0.10
C VAL A 142 -5.44 13.77 0.72
N MET A 143 -5.50 13.14 1.89
CA MET A 143 -6.71 13.03 2.69
C MET A 143 -6.42 13.65 4.06
N HIS A 144 -7.34 14.48 4.53
CA HIS A 144 -7.26 15.10 5.84
C HIS A 144 -8.45 14.64 6.68
N GLN A 145 -8.19 14.14 7.89
CA GLN A 145 -9.22 13.69 8.84
C GLN A 145 -9.35 14.73 9.97
N LEU A 146 -10.38 15.58 9.90
CA LEU A 146 -10.66 16.56 10.94
C LEU A 146 -11.52 15.95 12.06
N PRO A 147 -11.38 16.43 13.31
CA PRO A 147 -12.43 16.26 14.31
C PRO A 147 -13.78 16.75 13.76
N PRO A 148 -14.91 16.09 14.08
CA PRO A 148 -16.23 16.39 13.49
C PRO A 148 -16.70 17.84 13.62
N SER A 149 -16.11 18.62 14.53
CA SER A 149 -16.51 19.99 14.88
C SER A 149 -15.73 21.10 14.17
N VAL A 150 -14.73 20.77 13.33
CA VAL A 150 -13.85 21.75 12.69
C VAL A 150 -14.23 21.94 11.23
N GLU A 151 -14.35 23.19 10.78
CA GLU A 151 -14.62 23.50 9.37
C GLU A 151 -13.47 23.04 8.46
N TYR A 152 -13.83 22.50 7.30
CA TYR A 152 -12.87 22.01 6.33
C TYR A 152 -12.21 23.15 5.57
N ASN A 153 -10.89 23.26 5.71
CA ASN A 153 -10.05 24.06 4.82
C ASN A 153 -9.35 23.12 3.82
N ALA A 154 -9.26 23.53 2.56
CA ALA A 154 -8.50 22.78 1.57
C ALA A 154 -6.99 22.95 1.83
N HIS A 155 -6.33 21.85 2.20
CA HIS A 155 -4.91 21.85 2.52
C HIS A 155 -4.09 21.79 1.23
N ARG A 156 -2.93 22.45 1.21
CA ARG A 156 -2.09 22.65 0.03
C ARG A 156 -0.79 21.87 0.17
N ILE A 157 -0.89 20.55 0.04
CA ILE A 157 0.29 19.71 -0.09
C ILE A 157 0.75 19.66 -1.55
N ASN A 158 2.03 19.94 -1.77
CA ASN A 158 2.66 19.96 -3.08
C ASN A 158 3.75 18.89 -3.19
N VAL A 159 3.95 18.36 -4.38
CA VAL A 159 5.06 17.47 -4.77
C VAL A 159 5.68 18.01 -6.03
N ASN A 160 6.97 18.30 -6.03
CA ASN A 160 7.68 18.86 -7.20
C ASN A 160 6.96 20.07 -7.80
N ALA A 161 6.46 20.98 -6.95
CA ALA A 161 5.63 22.14 -7.28
C ALA A 161 4.22 21.86 -7.86
N ALA A 162 3.80 20.59 -7.95
CA ALA A 162 2.43 20.23 -8.31
C ALA A 162 1.58 20.00 -7.06
N GLN A 163 0.42 20.67 -6.96
CA GLN A 163 -0.50 20.48 -5.86
C GLN A 163 -1.22 19.13 -5.95
N LEU A 164 -1.22 18.39 -4.85
CA LEU A 164 -1.93 17.12 -4.75
C LEU A 164 -3.44 17.31 -4.65
N LYS A 165 -4.19 16.37 -5.24
CA LYS A 165 -5.65 16.36 -5.18
C LYS A 165 -6.09 16.01 -3.75
N ASN A 166 -6.94 16.85 -3.18
CA ASN A 166 -7.65 16.54 -1.93
C ASN A 166 -8.79 15.56 -2.21
N VAL A 167 -8.91 14.52 -1.39
CA VAL A 167 -9.98 13.52 -1.49
C VAL A 167 -10.73 13.38 -0.16
N GLU A 168 -11.97 12.88 -0.26
CA GLU A 168 -12.81 12.54 0.89
C GLU A 168 -12.80 11.04 1.15
N THR A 169 -12.72 10.23 0.10
CA THR A 169 -12.57 8.79 0.14
C THR A 169 -11.36 8.35 -0.65
N PHE A 170 -10.68 7.31 -0.17
CA PHE A 170 -9.49 6.77 -0.81
C PHE A 170 -9.45 5.25 -0.62
N ALA A 171 -9.26 4.51 -1.72
CA ALA A 171 -9.07 3.08 -1.67
C ALA A 171 -7.60 2.75 -1.43
N TYR A 172 -7.30 2.07 -0.33
CA TYR A 172 -5.97 1.57 0.02
C TYR A 172 -6.03 0.06 0.20
N LEU A 173 -5.28 -0.68 -0.63
CA LEU A 173 -5.19 -2.15 -0.59
C LEU A 173 -6.55 -2.88 -0.63
N GLY A 174 -7.55 -2.29 -1.28
CA GLY A 174 -8.91 -2.84 -1.38
C GLY A 174 -9.87 -2.39 -0.28
N SER A 175 -9.39 -1.66 0.74
CA SER A 175 -10.24 -1.04 1.76
C SER A 175 -10.46 0.43 1.47
N THR A 176 -11.68 0.92 1.65
CA THR A 176 -12.01 2.34 1.43
C THR A 176 -11.93 3.13 2.71
N LEU A 177 -10.94 4.01 2.79
CA LEU A 177 -10.78 4.96 3.88
C LEU A 177 -11.64 6.19 3.60
N SER A 178 -12.37 6.64 4.61
CA SER A 178 -13.19 7.84 4.57
C SER A 178 -12.63 8.92 5.50
N ARG A 179 -12.74 10.18 5.07
CA ARG A 179 -12.34 11.37 5.85
C ARG A 179 -13.01 11.41 7.22
N ASN A 180 -14.27 10.98 7.30
CA ASN A 180 -15.07 11.03 8.52
C ASN A 180 -14.84 9.81 9.43
N THR A 181 -13.86 8.95 9.12
CA THR A 181 -13.50 7.72 9.84
C THR A 181 -14.63 6.70 9.98
N ARG A 182 -15.69 6.80 9.16
CA ARG A 182 -16.78 5.83 9.15
C ARG A 182 -16.43 4.64 8.26
N VAL A 183 -16.72 3.45 8.75
CA VAL A 183 -16.53 2.18 8.02
C VAL A 183 -17.66 1.90 7.02
N ASN A 184 -18.76 2.66 7.07
CA ASN A 184 -19.95 2.39 6.25
C ASN A 184 -19.65 2.43 4.75
N ASP A 185 -18.79 3.35 4.32
CA ASP A 185 -18.43 3.51 2.91
C ASP A 185 -17.67 2.26 2.41
N ASP A 186 -16.74 1.75 3.23
CA ASP A 186 -16.00 0.51 2.97
C ASP A 186 -16.90 -0.72 2.94
N VAL A 187 -17.76 -0.90 3.95
CA VAL A 187 -18.71 -2.02 4.00
C VAL A 187 -19.64 -2.01 2.79
N SER A 188 -20.14 -0.84 2.41
CA SER A 188 -21.03 -0.70 1.26
C SER A 188 -20.31 -1.07 -0.04
N GLN A 189 -19.05 -0.67 -0.19
CA GLN A 189 -18.25 -1.02 -1.36
C GLN A 189 -17.99 -2.53 -1.43
N ARG A 190 -17.61 -3.19 -0.33
CA ARG A 190 -17.38 -4.65 -0.30
C ARG A 190 -18.64 -5.44 -0.62
N ILE A 191 -19.80 -5.01 -0.13
CA ILE A 191 -21.09 -5.62 -0.50
C ILE A 191 -21.37 -5.47 -2.00
N SER A 192 -21.01 -4.32 -2.58
CA SER A 192 -21.15 -4.09 -4.02
C SER A 192 -20.24 -5.00 -4.85
N GLU A 193 -18.97 -5.15 -4.44
CA GLU A 193 -17.99 -6.02 -5.10
C GLU A 193 -18.37 -7.50 -4.98
N ASP A 194 -18.82 -7.95 -3.80
CA ASP A 194 -19.37 -9.29 -3.57
C ASP A 194 -20.58 -9.58 -4.49
N SER A 195 -21.51 -8.63 -4.58
CA SER A 195 -22.68 -8.73 -5.47
C SER A 195 -22.26 -8.83 -6.94
N GLN A 196 -21.23 -8.08 -7.35
CA GLN A 196 -20.68 -8.15 -8.70
C GLN A 196 -20.00 -9.50 -8.98
N ALA A 197 -19.20 -10.00 -8.04
CA ALA A 197 -18.56 -11.31 -8.13
C ALA A 197 -19.60 -12.44 -8.25
N PHE A 198 -20.68 -12.36 -7.49
CA PHE A 198 -21.81 -13.26 -7.64
C PHE A 198 -22.45 -13.15 -9.04
N GLY A 199 -22.60 -11.94 -9.55
CA GLY A 199 -23.19 -11.63 -10.87
C GLY A 199 -22.38 -12.10 -12.08
N TRP A 200 -21.08 -12.40 -11.94
CA TRP A 200 -20.24 -12.92 -13.03
C TRP A 200 -20.29 -14.44 -13.20
N LEU A 201 -20.72 -15.14 -12.14
CA LEU A 201 -20.76 -16.59 -12.09
C LEU A 201 -22.03 -17.28 -12.68
N PRO A 202 -23.10 -16.60 -13.17
CA PRO A 202 -24.24 -17.29 -13.78
C PRO A 202 -23.88 -18.22 -14.93
N ALA A 203 -23.10 -17.73 -15.91
CA ALA A 203 -22.78 -18.50 -17.11
C ALA A 203 -21.80 -19.67 -16.83
N SER A 204 -20.91 -19.50 -15.86
CA SER A 204 -19.83 -20.46 -15.57
C SER A 204 -20.19 -21.45 -14.47
N VAL A 205 -21.02 -21.05 -13.49
CA VAL A 205 -21.34 -21.82 -12.28
C VAL A 205 -22.84 -21.97 -12.03
N TRP A 206 -23.60 -20.88 -11.88
CA TRP A 206 -24.97 -20.97 -11.34
C TRP A 206 -25.97 -21.62 -12.29
N ASN A 207 -25.91 -21.30 -13.58
CA ASN A 207 -26.86 -21.77 -14.59
C ASN A 207 -26.28 -22.89 -15.47
N ARG A 208 -25.07 -23.37 -15.16
CA ARG A 208 -24.39 -24.38 -15.96
C ARG A 208 -24.88 -25.78 -15.59
N HIS A 209 -25.43 -26.47 -16.60
CA HIS A 209 -25.86 -27.85 -16.46
C HIS A 209 -24.66 -28.76 -16.19
N GLY A 210 -24.77 -29.64 -15.18
CA GLY A 210 -23.71 -30.58 -14.79
C GLY A 210 -22.85 -30.13 -13.59
N ILE A 211 -23.05 -28.93 -13.06
CA ILE A 211 -22.42 -28.52 -11.80
C ILE A 211 -23.33 -28.89 -10.63
N HIS A 212 -22.81 -29.71 -9.71
CA HIS A 212 -23.52 -30.06 -8.48
C HIS A 212 -23.54 -28.90 -7.50
N LEU A 213 -24.64 -28.76 -6.74
CA LEU A 213 -24.82 -27.75 -5.70
C LEU A 213 -23.63 -27.66 -4.73
N LYS A 214 -23.06 -28.81 -4.33
CA LYS A 214 -21.87 -28.85 -3.45
C LYS A 214 -20.67 -28.12 -4.05
N THR A 215 -20.47 -28.22 -5.36
CA THR A 215 -19.39 -27.51 -6.08
C THR A 215 -19.72 -26.03 -6.20
N SER A 216 -20.98 -25.68 -6.52
CA SER A 216 -21.44 -24.28 -6.55
C SER A 216 -21.23 -23.59 -5.20
N LEU A 217 -21.54 -24.27 -4.08
CA LEU A 217 -21.29 -23.73 -2.74
C LEU A 217 -19.81 -23.53 -2.43
N LYS A 218 -18.92 -24.39 -2.94
CA LYS A 218 -17.47 -24.19 -2.82
C LYS A 218 -17.02 -22.96 -3.61
N MET A 219 -17.54 -22.78 -4.83
CA MET A 219 -17.24 -21.59 -5.64
C MET A 219 -17.75 -20.31 -4.99
N TYR A 220 -18.96 -20.32 -4.42
CA TYR A 220 -19.47 -19.20 -3.64
C TYR A 220 -18.50 -18.85 -2.49
N LYS A 221 -18.08 -19.83 -1.69
CA LYS A 221 -17.15 -19.59 -0.58
C LYS A 221 -15.77 -19.10 -1.02
N ALA A 222 -15.30 -19.54 -2.18
CA ALA A 222 -13.94 -19.27 -2.66
C ALA A 222 -13.81 -18.00 -3.51
N VAL A 223 -14.92 -17.43 -3.98
CA VAL A 223 -14.92 -16.23 -4.84
C VAL A 223 -15.75 -15.13 -4.22
N VAL A 224 -17.02 -15.39 -3.95
CA VAL A 224 -17.99 -14.40 -3.45
C VAL A 224 -17.64 -14.05 -2.00
N LEU A 225 -17.71 -15.03 -1.10
CA LEU A 225 -17.44 -14.81 0.33
C LEU A 225 -16.03 -14.27 0.61
N THR A 226 -15.01 -14.72 -0.12
CA THR A 226 -13.64 -14.19 0.03
C THR A 226 -13.53 -12.74 -0.42
N THR A 227 -14.30 -12.31 -1.42
CA THR A 227 -14.35 -10.90 -1.84
C THR A 227 -14.97 -10.04 -0.74
N LEU A 228 -16.09 -10.48 -0.16
CA LEU A 228 -16.75 -9.77 0.95
C LEU A 228 -15.86 -9.65 2.20
N LEU A 229 -15.12 -10.72 2.53
CA LEU A 229 -14.32 -10.80 3.75
C LEU A 229 -12.89 -10.28 3.59
N TYR A 230 -12.46 -9.94 2.38
CA TYR A 230 -11.13 -9.41 2.15
C TYR A 230 -10.96 -8.08 2.90
N GLY A 231 -9.93 -7.97 3.75
CA GLY A 231 -9.69 -6.80 4.58
C GLY A 231 -10.64 -6.62 5.77
N ALA A 232 -11.46 -7.63 6.11
CA ALA A 232 -12.38 -7.57 7.26
C ALA A 232 -11.69 -7.74 8.62
N GLU A 233 -10.40 -8.07 8.61
CA GLU A 233 -9.52 -8.06 9.77
C GLU A 233 -9.13 -6.66 10.26
N ILE A 234 -9.42 -5.62 9.47
CA ILE A 234 -9.08 -4.21 9.72
C ILE A 234 -10.21 -3.51 10.49
#